data_AF-A0A495ZDL5-F1
#
_entry.id   AF-A0A495ZDL5-F1
#
_cell.length_a   1.000
_cell.length_b   1.000
_cell.length_c   1.000
_cell.angle_alpha   90.00
_cell.angle_beta   90.00
_cell.angle_gamma   90.00
#
_symmetry.space_group_name_H-M   'P 1'
#
loop_
_entity.id
_entity.type
_entity.pdbx_description
1 polymer ?
#
loop_
_entity_poly.entity_id
_entity_poly.type
_entity_poly.pdbx_seq_one_letter_code
_entity_poly.pdbx_strand_id
1 'polypeptide(L)'
;MQDNYDKFKAAGAELIAISSDNVAGTKQTVDKEVLKYPVLADKDRETIKAYNVVDPANNRLARASSFILKRDGTVAWVNLDEWNERIPTAKILTELGKL
;
A
#
# COMPACT_ATOMS: atom_id res chain seq x y z
N MET A 1 -9.57 -0.77 -2.37
CA MET A 1 -8.65 0.26 -2.92
C MET A 1 -9.06 0.73 -4.31
N GLN A 2 -9.00 -0.11 -5.35
CA GLN A 2 -9.33 0.24 -6.76
C GLN A 2 -10.65 1.03 -6.91
N ASP A 3 -11.75 0.52 -6.36
CA ASP A 3 -13.08 1.17 -6.47
C ASP A 3 -13.19 2.53 -5.77
N ASN A 4 -12.20 2.87 -4.94
CA ASN A 4 -12.15 4.11 -4.18
C ASN A 4 -10.95 4.98 -4.59
N TYR A 5 -10.24 4.64 -5.66
CA TYR A 5 -9.06 5.38 -6.10
C TYR A 5 -9.36 6.87 -6.33
N ASP A 6 -10.48 7.17 -6.99
CA ASP A 6 -10.91 8.55 -7.26
C ASP A 6 -11.18 9.34 -5.97
N LYS A 7 -11.56 8.67 -4.87
CA LYS A 7 -11.74 9.33 -3.56
C LYS A 7 -10.40 9.73 -2.93
N PHE A 8 -9.36 8.93 -3.10
CA PHE A 8 -8.01 9.32 -2.67
C PHE A 8 -7.53 10.55 -3.47
N LYS A 9 -7.73 10.54 -4.79
CA LYS A 9 -7.40 11.68 -5.67
C LYS A 9 -8.19 12.94 -5.29
N ALA A 10 -9.49 12.80 -5.04
CA ALA A 10 -10.35 13.91 -4.61
C ALA A 10 -9.93 14.49 -3.24
N ALA A 11 -9.38 13.66 -2.35
CA ALA A 11 -8.79 14.09 -1.09
C ALA A 11 -7.37 14.69 -1.23
N GLY A 12 -6.87 14.89 -2.46
CA GLY A 12 -5.55 15.45 -2.71
C GLY A 12 -4.38 14.51 -2.40
N ALA A 13 -4.66 13.21 -2.28
CA ALA A 13 -3.69 12.16 -2.02
C ALA A 13 -3.46 11.28 -3.25
N GLU A 14 -2.32 10.59 -3.28
CA GLU A 14 -2.01 9.53 -4.25
C GLU A 14 -2.01 8.19 -3.54
N LEU A 15 -2.59 7.17 -4.18
CA LEU A 15 -2.50 5.79 -3.72
C LEU A 15 -1.34 5.12 -4.46
N ILE A 16 -0.38 4.58 -3.71
CA ILE A 16 0.74 3.81 -4.28
C ILE A 16 0.78 2.47 -3.57
N ALA A 17 0.77 1.38 -4.33
CA ALA A 17 0.97 0.04 -3.79
C ALA A 17 2.43 -0.41 -3.98
N ILE A 18 2.90 -1.31 -3.12
CA ILE A 18 4.23 -1.91 -3.19
C ILE A 18 4.06 -3.43 -3.18
N SER A 19 4.68 -4.12 -4.13
CA SER A 19 4.70 -5.59 -4.21
C SER A 19 6.12 -6.13 -4.06
N SER A 20 6.28 -7.29 -3.41
CA SER A 20 7.53 -8.05 -3.42
C SER A 20 7.88 -8.69 -4.76
N ASP A 21 6.97 -8.61 -5.74
CA ASP A 21 7.21 -9.08 -7.10
C ASP A 21 8.28 -8.24 -7.81
N ASN A 22 8.87 -8.81 -8.86
CA ASN A 22 9.72 -8.04 -9.77
C ASN A 22 8.87 -7.11 -10.67
N VAL A 23 9.54 -6.27 -11.45
CA VAL A 23 8.90 -5.32 -12.37
C VAL A 23 7.96 -6.02 -13.36
N ALA A 24 8.36 -7.18 -13.91
CA ALA A 24 7.55 -7.90 -14.88
C ALA A 24 6.25 -8.45 -14.27
N GLY A 25 6.32 -9.09 -13.10
CA GLY A 25 5.15 -9.62 -12.39
C GLY A 25 4.23 -8.51 -11.88
N THR A 26 4.81 -7.41 -11.38
CA THR A 26 4.06 -6.21 -11.00
C THR A 26 3.31 -5.64 -12.21
N LYS A 27 4.00 -5.49 -13.35
CA LYS A 27 3.38 -4.99 -14.58
C LYS A 27 2.27 -5.90 -15.08
N GLN A 28 2.49 -7.22 -15.09
CA GLN A 28 1.47 -8.19 -15.46
C GLN A 28 0.21 -8.05 -14.59
N THR A 29 0.37 -7.84 -13.28
CA THR A 29 -0.75 -7.63 -12.36
C THR A 29 -1.48 -6.32 -12.64
N VAL A 30 -0.76 -5.22 -12.85
CA VAL A 30 -1.34 -3.92 -13.21
C VAL A 30 -2.16 -4.02 -14.50
N ASP A 31 -1.61 -4.66 -15.54
CA ASP A 31 -2.27 -4.80 -16.84
C ASP A 31 -3.50 -5.73 -16.75
N LYS A 32 -3.38 -6.87 -16.04
CA LYS A 32 -4.45 -7.86 -15.90
C LYS A 32 -5.64 -7.34 -15.09
N GLU A 33 -5.36 -6.70 -13.96
CA GLU A 33 -6.40 -6.19 -13.05
C GLU A 33 -6.81 -4.74 -13.38
N VAL A 34 -6.21 -4.16 -14.43
CA VAL A 34 -6.44 -2.79 -14.90
C VAL A 34 -6.33 -1.78 -13.76
N LEU A 35 -5.28 -1.91 -12.96
CA LEU A 35 -5.08 -1.09 -11.77
C LEU A 35 -4.89 0.37 -12.17
N LYS A 36 -5.68 1.27 -11.54
CA LYS A 36 -5.68 2.70 -11.86
C LYS A 36 -4.58 3.48 -11.14
N TYR A 37 -3.99 2.85 -10.12
CA TYR A 37 -2.95 3.42 -9.28
C TYR A 37 -1.59 2.76 -9.56
N PRO A 38 -0.47 3.48 -9.36
CA PRO A 38 0.86 2.91 -9.50
C PRO A 38 1.11 1.78 -8.50
N VAL A 39 1.81 0.74 -8.98
CA VAL A 39 2.33 -0.36 -8.16
C VAL A 39 3.83 -0.44 -8.36
N LEU A 40 4.58 -0.28 -7.27
CA LEU A 40 6.04 -0.35 -7.25
C LEU A 40 6.50 -1.79 -6.99
N ALA A 41 7.54 -2.21 -7.70
CA ALA A 41 8.20 -3.49 -7.48
C ALA A 41 9.32 -3.34 -6.44
N ASP A 42 9.28 -4.14 -5.39
CA ASP A 42 10.27 -4.24 -4.31
C ASP A 42 10.82 -5.67 -4.24
N LYS A 43 11.42 -6.11 -5.35
CA LYS A 43 11.91 -7.49 -5.54
C LYS A 43 12.85 -7.95 -4.43
N ASP A 44 13.74 -7.05 -4.00
CA ASP A 44 14.75 -7.32 -2.97
C ASP A 44 14.24 -7.09 -1.55
N ARG A 45 12.98 -6.64 -1.44
CA ARG A 45 12.21 -6.39 -0.22
C ARG A 45 12.86 -5.34 0.67
N GLU A 46 13.60 -4.40 0.08
CA GLU A 46 14.31 -3.37 0.83
C GLU A 46 13.32 -2.44 1.52
N THR A 47 12.25 -2.04 0.82
CA THR A 47 11.22 -1.17 1.38
C THR A 47 10.37 -1.92 2.41
N ILE A 48 9.95 -3.15 2.10
CA ILE A 48 9.18 -4.01 3.00
C ILE A 48 9.92 -4.24 4.33
N LYS A 49 11.25 -4.46 4.27
CA LYS A 49 12.10 -4.57 5.48
C LYS A 49 12.26 -3.24 6.20
N ALA A 50 12.51 -2.15 5.47
CA ALA A 50 12.69 -0.82 6.07
C ALA A 50 11.46 -0.33 6.84
N TYR A 51 10.26 -0.69 6.36
CA TYR A 51 8.99 -0.38 7.03
C TYR A 51 8.60 -1.42 8.09
N ASN A 52 9.42 -2.45 8.33
CA ASN A 52 9.19 -3.52 9.29
C ASN A 52 7.85 -4.26 9.08
N VAL A 53 7.50 -4.51 7.81
CA VAL A 53 6.23 -5.14 7.41
C VAL A 53 6.42 -6.49 6.73
N VAL A 54 7.49 -7.22 7.06
CA VAL A 54 7.66 -8.61 6.59
C VAL A 54 6.54 -9.49 7.16
N ASP A 55 5.93 -10.32 6.34
CA ASP A 55 4.92 -11.28 6.79
C ASP A 55 5.55 -12.39 7.65
N PRO A 56 5.02 -12.65 8.87
CA PRO A 56 5.60 -13.62 9.79
C PRO A 56 5.44 -15.08 9.34
N ALA A 57 4.42 -15.39 8.53
CA ALA A 57 4.19 -16.72 7.97
C ALA A 57 4.95 -16.93 6.65
N ASN A 58 5.25 -15.85 5.92
CA ASN A 58 6.02 -15.91 4.69
C ASN A 58 6.95 -14.69 4.52
N ASN A 59 8.23 -14.88 4.86
CA ASN A 59 9.26 -13.82 4.80
C ASN A 59 9.58 -13.27 3.39
N ARG A 60 8.93 -13.80 2.34
CA ARG A 60 8.98 -13.29 0.97
C ARG A 60 7.92 -12.23 0.69
N LEU A 61 6.92 -12.08 1.55
CA LEU A 61 5.80 -11.16 1.37
C LEU A 61 5.80 -10.05 2.41
N ALA A 62 5.06 -8.98 2.11
CA ALA A 62 4.66 -8.02 3.11
C ALA A 62 3.39 -8.49 3.83
N ARG A 63 3.30 -8.27 5.14
CA ARG A 63 2.03 -8.37 5.88
C ARG A 63 1.08 -7.28 5.40
N ALA A 64 -0.23 -7.51 5.56
CA ALA A 64 -1.22 -6.47 5.30
C ALA A 64 -0.90 -5.23 6.14
N SER A 65 -0.71 -4.10 5.45
CA SER A 65 -0.35 -2.83 6.08
C SER A 65 -0.75 -1.66 5.17
N SER A 66 -0.95 -0.50 5.78
CA SER A 66 -1.24 0.75 5.08
C SER A 66 -0.64 1.93 5.83
N PHE A 67 -0.10 2.88 5.08
CA PHE A 67 0.55 4.07 5.63
C PHE A 67 -0.06 5.30 4.97
N ILE A 68 -0.23 6.37 5.73
CA ILE A 68 -0.52 7.68 5.18
C ILE A 68 0.70 8.56 5.44
N LEU A 69 1.33 9.04 4.37
CA LEU A 69 2.49 9.91 4.41
C LEU A 69 2.06 11.33 4.07
N LYS A 70 2.63 12.31 4.76
CA LYS A 70 2.56 13.72 4.36
C LYS A 70 3.51 13.98 3.19
N ARG A 71 3.35 15.14 2.54
CA ARG A 71 4.19 15.55 1.39
C ARG A 71 5.68 15.69 1.73
N ASP A 72 6.01 15.92 3.00
CA ASP A 72 7.39 15.97 3.51
C ASP A 72 7.99 14.57 3.79
N GLY A 73 7.24 13.50 3.53
CA GLY A 73 7.66 12.12 3.76
C GLY A 73 7.42 11.62 5.18
N THR A 74 6.89 12.44 6.09
CA THR A 74 6.58 11.99 7.46
C THR A 74 5.35 11.08 7.48
N VAL A 75 5.41 10.02 8.28
CA VAL A 75 4.30 9.09 8.47
C VAL A 75 3.27 9.74 9.41
N ALA A 76 2.09 10.05 8.89
CA ALA A 76 1.00 10.64 9.66
C ALA A 76 0.12 9.59 10.33
N TRP A 77 0.02 8.40 9.74
CA TRP A 77 -0.78 7.31 10.26
C TRP A 77 -0.28 5.96 9.72
N VAL A 78 -0.43 4.93 10.54
CA VAL A 78 -0.04 3.56 10.23
C VAL A 78 -1.14 2.60 10.65
N ASN A 79 -1.38 1.61 9.80
CA ASN A 79 -2.03 0.37 10.17
C ASN A 79 -1.08 -0.80 9.92
N LEU A 80 -0.81 -1.54 11.00
CA LEU A 80 -0.08 -2.81 11.01
C LEU A 80 -1.05 -3.87 11.53
N ASP A 81 -1.55 -4.75 10.66
CA ASP A 81 -2.54 -5.74 11.10
C ASP A 81 -1.83 -6.92 11.76
N GLU A 82 -2.10 -7.20 13.04
CA GLU A 82 -1.53 -8.32 13.79
C GLU A 82 -1.84 -9.70 13.17
N TRP A 83 -2.91 -9.80 12.38
CA TRP A 83 -3.45 -11.08 11.87
C TRP A 83 -3.84 -11.03 10.39
N ASN A 84 -3.12 -10.26 9.57
CA ASN A 84 -3.38 -10.12 8.12
C ASN A 84 -4.82 -9.64 7.77
N GLU A 85 -5.52 -9.02 8.72
CA GLU A 85 -6.87 -8.50 8.52
C GLU A 85 -6.83 -7.15 7.80
N ARG A 86 -7.01 -7.16 6.48
CA ARG A 86 -7.06 -5.91 5.70
C ARG A 86 -8.19 -5.02 6.20
N ILE A 87 -7.82 -3.86 6.73
CA ILE A 87 -8.82 -2.87 7.13
C ILE A 87 -9.67 -2.37 5.94
N PRO A 88 -10.93 -1.96 6.19
CA PRO A 88 -11.76 -1.35 5.16
C PRO A 88 -11.12 -0.08 4.58
N THR A 89 -11.20 0.10 3.25
CA THR A 89 -10.73 1.34 2.58
C THR A 89 -11.38 2.60 3.14
N ALA A 90 -12.63 2.51 3.61
CA ALA A 90 -13.32 3.62 4.26
C ALA A 90 -12.58 4.14 5.50
N LYS A 91 -11.98 3.25 6.31
CA LYS A 91 -11.18 3.63 7.49
C LYS A 91 -9.97 4.45 7.08
N ILE A 92 -9.27 4.05 6.01
CA ILE A 92 -8.09 4.76 5.50
C ILE A 92 -8.49 6.18 5.02
N LEU A 93 -9.61 6.31 4.31
CA LEU A 93 -10.14 7.61 3.89
C LEU A 93 -10.56 8.47 5.09
N THR A 94 -11.11 7.88 6.15
CA THR A 94 -11.42 8.58 7.40
C THR A 94 -10.16 9.12 8.06
N GLU A 95 -9.08 8.34 8.15
CA GLU A 95 -7.82 8.79 8.74
C GLU A 95 -7.12 9.84 7.87
N LEU A 96 -7.20 9.71 6.54
CA LEU A 96 -6.70 10.71 5.61
C LEU A 96 -7.40 12.06 5.78
N GLY A 97 -8.73 12.06 5.98
CA GLY A 97 -9.50 13.29 6.17
C GLY A 97 -9.24 14.03 7.49
N LYS A 98 -8.43 13.47 8.39
CA LYS A 98 -7.99 14.14 9.64
C LYS A 98 -6.71 14.97 9.45
N LEU A 99 -6.05 14.85 8.29
CA LEU A 99 -4.81 15.57 7.95
C LEU A 99 -5.12 16.88 7.24
#